data_AF-A0A257WVM0-F1
#
_entry.id   AF-A0A257WVM0-F1
#
_cell.length_a   1.000
_cell.length_b   1.000
_cell.length_c   1.000
_cell.angle_alpha   90.00
_cell.angle_beta   90.00
_cell.angle_gamma   90.00
#
_symmetry.space_group_name_H-M   'P 1'
#
loop_
_entity.id
_entity.type
_entity.pdbx_description
1 polymer ?
#
loop_
_entity_poly.entity_id
_entity_poly.type
_entity_poly.pdbx_seq_one_letter_code
_entity_poly.pdbx_strand_id
1 'polypeptide(L)' 'MARQISIIRDEAGYASAMAEYEAFFDKEPVLGSESGDRFELLGLLLAKYEEEHFPMPKTSSRAITS' A
#
# COMPACT_ATOMS: atom_id res chain seq x y z
N MET A 1 2.09 -22.21 -1.97
CA MET A 1 3.23 -21.64 -1.21
C MET A 1 2.93 -20.17 -0.99
N ALA A 2 2.78 -19.73 0.25
CA ALA A 2 2.60 -18.31 0.54
C ALA A 2 3.90 -17.57 0.18
N ARG A 3 3.81 -16.53 -0.65
CA ARG A 3 4.96 -15.66 -0.94
C ARG A 3 5.26 -14.87 0.34
N GLN A 4 6.53 -14.90 0.75
CA GLN A 4 7.00 -14.19 1.93
C GLN A 4 6.85 -12.67 1.74
N ILE A 5 6.32 -11.98 2.74
CA ILE A 5 6.20 -10.51 2.75
C ILE A 5 7.54 -9.91 3.19
N SER A 6 8.00 -8.88 2.48
CA SER A 6 9.24 -8.17 2.76
C SER A 6 9.06 -6.67 2.69
N ILE A 7 9.91 -5.92 3.40
CA ILE A 7 9.94 -4.44 3.34
C ILE A 7 10.21 -3.97 1.90
N ILE A 8 9.42 -3.00 1.44
CA ILE A 8 9.60 -2.33 0.16
C ILE A 8 10.74 -1.31 0.30
N ARG A 9 11.78 -1.43 -0.52
CA ARG A 9 12.98 -0.57 -0.47
C ARG A 9 13.19 0.27 -1.73
N ASP A 10 12.57 -0.14 -2.83
CA ASP A 10 12.76 0.41 -4.16
C ASP A 10 11.49 0.24 -5.00
N GLU A 11 11.49 0.84 -6.19
CA GLU A 11 10.35 0.82 -7.11
C GLU A 11 10.01 -0.60 -7.60
N ALA A 12 11.00 -1.50 -7.70
CA ALA A 12 10.76 -2.88 -8.11
C ALA A 12 9.98 -3.66 -7.04
N GLY A 13 10.34 -3.47 -5.77
CA GLY A 13 9.58 -3.97 -4.63
C GLY A 13 8.17 -3.39 -4.58
N TYR A 14 8.03 -2.08 -4.85
CA TYR A 14 6.73 -1.41 -4.87
C TYR A 14 5.83 -1.99 -5.97
N ALA A 15 6.33 -2.09 -7.21
CA ALA A 15 5.58 -2.65 -8.33
C ALA A 15 5.16 -4.11 -8.08
N SER A 16 6.05 -4.94 -7.50
CA SER A 16 5.70 -6.32 -7.16
C SER A 16 4.65 -6.41 -6.06
N ALA A 17 4.73 -5.56 -5.03
CA ALA A 17 3.76 -5.54 -3.94
C ALA A 17 2.40 -5.02 -4.43
N MET A 18 2.40 -3.99 -5.30
CA MET A 18 1.19 -3.41 -5.88
C MET A 18 0.45 -4.41 -6.77
N ALA A 19 1.15 -5.07 -7.69
CA ALA A 19 0.53 -6.06 -8.58
C ALA A 19 -0.13 -7.22 -7.79
N GLU A 20 0.46 -7.57 -6.65
CA GLU A 20 -0.07 -8.61 -5.78
C GLU A 20 -1.25 -8.11 -4.93
N TYR A 21 -1.19 -6.87 -4.45
CA TYR A 21 -2.30 -6.21 -3.76
C TYR A 21 -3.53 -6.08 -4.67
N GLU A 22 -3.33 -5.65 -5.92
CA GLU A 22 -4.38 -5.54 -6.94
C GLU A 22 -5.03 -6.89 -7.28
N ALA A 23 -4.25 -7.99 -7.27
CA ALA A 23 -4.77 -9.33 -7.54
C ALA A 23 -5.82 -9.79 -6.52
N PHE A 24 -5.83 -9.23 -5.31
CA PHE A 24 -6.88 -9.49 -4.31
C PHE A 24 -8.21 -8.83 -4.66
N PHE A 25 -8.27 -7.85 -5.58
CA PHE A 25 -9.55 -7.26 -5.99
C PHE A 25 -10.34 -8.18 -6.92
N ASP A 26 -9.65 -9.00 -7.73
CA ASP A 26 -10.31 -10.05 -8.52
C ASP A 26 -10.80 -11.21 -7.64
N LYS A 27 -10.14 -11.42 -6.48
CA LYS A 27 -10.42 -12.50 -5.54
C LYS A 27 -10.31 -11.99 -4.11
N GLU A 28 -11.38 -11.33 -3.69
CA GLU A 28 -11.44 -10.69 -2.38
C GLU A 28 -11.17 -11.73 -1.27
N PRO A 29 -10.18 -11.49 -0.39
CA PRO A 29 -9.82 -12.43 0.65
C PRO A 29 -10.82 -12.38 1.81
N VAL A 30 -10.99 -13.51 2.49
CA VAL A 30 -11.80 -13.57 3.70
C VAL A 30 -11.05 -12.88 4.85
N LEU A 31 -11.72 -11.99 5.57
CA LEU A 31 -11.18 -11.32 6.75
C LEU A 31 -10.71 -12.33 7.81
N GLY A 32 -9.54 -12.09 8.40
CA GLY A 32 -8.93 -12.97 9.40
C GLY A 32 -8.41 -14.30 8.85
N SER A 33 -8.43 -14.51 7.53
CA SER A 33 -7.69 -15.59 6.89
C SER A 33 -6.24 -15.17 6.63
N GLU A 34 -5.34 -16.13 6.41
CA GLU A 34 -3.95 -15.85 6.01
C GLU A 34 -3.87 -14.94 4.77
N SER A 35 -4.82 -15.08 3.84
CA SER A 35 -4.91 -14.23 2.64
C SER A 35 -5.39 -12.81 2.97
N GLY A 36 -6.28 -12.67 3.96
CA GLY A 36 -6.76 -11.38 4.45
C GLY A 36 -5.65 -10.63 5.20
N ASP A 37 -4.98 -11.29 6.14
CA ASP A 37 -3.84 -10.71 6.87
C ASP A 37 -2.74 -10.24 5.91
N ARG A 38 -2.52 -11.00 4.84
CA ARG A 38 -1.56 -10.67 3.79
C ARG A 38 -1.97 -9.45 2.97
N PHE A 39 -3.25 -9.32 2.61
CA PHE A 39 -3.78 -8.14 1.94
C PHE A 39 -3.63 -6.88 2.80
N GLU A 40 -3.95 -6.97 4.09
CA GLU A 40 -3.78 -5.86 5.04
C GLU A 40 -2.32 -5.43 5.18
N LEU A 41 -1.39 -6.40 5.33
CA LEU A 41 0.04 -6.13 5.44
C LEU A 41 0.62 -5.49 4.18
N LEU A 42 0.22 -5.94 2.98
CA LEU A 42 0.64 -5.31 1.73
C LEU A 42 0.18 -3.85 1.65
N GLY A 43 -1.08 -3.57 2.00
CA GLY A 43 -1.60 -2.21 2.04
C GLY A 43 -0.81 -1.30 2.98
N LEU A 44 -0.47 -1.78 4.17
CA LEU A 44 0.35 -1.03 5.13
C LEU A 44 1.76 -0.72 4.60
N LEU A 45 2.38 -1.67 3.91
CA LEU A 45 3.72 -1.49 3.35
C LEU A 45 3.71 -0.52 2.17
N LEU A 46 2.72 -0.62 1.29
CA LEU A 46 2.54 0.29 0.15
C LEU A 46 2.33 1.73 0.64
N ALA A 47 1.41 1.92 1.60
CA ALA A 47 1.12 3.24 2.16
C ALA A 47 2.38 3.89 2.78
N LYS A 48 3.18 3.11 3.51
CA LYS A 48 4.43 3.61 4.08
C LYS A 48 5.44 4.00 3.00
N TYR A 49 5.61 3.16 1.98
CA TYR A 49 6.52 3.48 0.87
C TYR A 49 6.11 4.76 0.15
N GLU A 50 4.80 4.93 -0.10
CA GLU A 50 4.24 6.12 -0.75
C GLU A 50 4.42 7.38 0.10
N GLU A 51 4.22 7.31 1.40
CA GLU A 51 4.47 8.43 2.31
C GLU A 51 5.93 8.91 2.23
N GLU A 52 6.88 7.98 2.16
CA GLU A 52 8.32 8.27 2.10
C GLU A 52 8.78 8.77 0.71
N HIS A 53 8.18 8.27 -0.38
CA HIS A 53 8.66 8.52 -1.76
C HIS A 53 7.80 9.50 -2.56
N PHE A 54 6.50 9.59 -2.27
CA PHE A 54 5.52 10.43 -2.95
C PHE A 54 4.77 11.32 -1.96
N PRO A 55 5.47 12.22 -1.23
CA PRO A 55 4.84 13.06 -0.23
C PRO A 55 3.76 13.94 -0.87
N MET A 56 2.56 13.91 -0.28
CA MET A 56 1.45 14.77 -0.71
C MET A 56 1.90 16.24 -0.67
N PRO A 57 1.59 17.03 -1.72
CA PRO A 57 1.89 18.45 -1.70
C PRO A 57 1.17 19.10 -0.51
N LYS A 58 1.90 19.86 0.31
CA LYS A 58 1.30 20.64 1.40
C LYS A 58 0.34 21.64 0.77
N THR A 59 -0.95 21.37 0.84
CA THR A 59 -1.95 22.36 0.43
C THR A 59 -1.81 23.55 1.38
N SER A 60 -1.26 24.66 0.91
CA SER A 60 -1.29 25.91 1.66
C SER A 60 -2.73 26.40 1.63
N SER A 61 -3.49 26.13 2.69
CA SER A 61 -4.79 26.77 2.90
C SER A 61 -4.54 28.27 3.04
N ARG A 62 -4.67 29.02 1.94
CA ARG A 62 -4.71 30.47 2.00
C ARG A 62 -6.08 30.83 2.56
N ALA A 63 -6.11 31.06 3.87
CA ALA A 63 -7.29 31.56 4.58
C ALA A 63 -7.85 32.76 3.81
N ILE A 64 -9.07 32.60 3.31
CA ILE A 64 -9.88 33.69 2.80
C ILE A 64 -10.35 34.50 4.02
N THR A 65 -9.60 35.54 4.38
CA THR A 65 -10.08 36.58 5.29
C THR A 65 -10.85 37.59 4.44
N SER A 66 -12.17 37.68 4.65
CA SER A 66 -13.03 38.78 4.20
C SER A 66 -13.56 39.50 5.42
#